data_AF-A0A375I940-F1
#
_entry.id   AF-A0A375I940-F1
#
_cell.length_a   1.000
_cell.length_b   1.000
_cell.length_c   1.000
_cell.angle_alpha   90.00
_cell.angle_beta   90.00
_cell.angle_gamma   90.00
#
_symmetry.space_group_name_H-M   'P 1'
#
loop_
_entity.id
_entity.type
_entity.pdbx_description
1 polymer ?
#
loop_
_entity_poly.entity_id
_entity_poly.type
_entity_poly.pdbx_seq_one_letter_code
_entity_poly.pdbx_strand_id
1 'polypeptide(L)'
;MALAERYGFELKVCRPYRAKTKGKVERFNRYLKESFVVPLAATLKQAGLKLDVEAANQYIGRWLTEVANIRVHATTGERPVVRLAVEQEALLPLPQAGRPLPVRRPMRPIPRESLQHPLAVYDSLLEVAA
;
A
#
# COMPACT_ATOMS: atom_id res chain seq x y z
N MET A 1 -0.80 -9.95 18.94
CA MET A 1 0.11 -11.07 18.62
C MET A 1 -0.63 -12.28 18.05
N ALA A 2 -1.86 -12.58 18.49
CA ALA A 2 -2.68 -13.70 17.99
C ALA A 2 -2.74 -13.92 16.45
N LEU A 3 -2.70 -12.86 15.62
CA LEU A 3 -2.71 -13.00 14.16
C LEU A 3 -1.38 -13.57 13.62
N ALA A 4 -0.25 -13.06 14.13
CA ALA A 4 1.08 -13.48 13.73
C ALA A 4 1.32 -14.95 14.09
N GLU A 5 0.92 -15.35 15.29
CA GLU A 5 0.95 -16.75 15.76
C GLU A 5 0.07 -17.65 14.92
N ARG A 6 -1.18 -17.25 14.66
CA ARG A 6 -2.12 -18.06 13.86
C ARG A 6 -1.60 -18.35 12.45
N TYR A 7 -0.98 -17.36 11.80
CA TYR A 7 -0.51 -17.45 10.41
C TYR A 7 0.99 -17.73 10.27
N GLY A 8 1.71 -17.95 11.38
CA GLY A 8 3.12 -18.35 11.36
C GLY A 8 4.09 -17.30 10.80
N PHE A 9 3.82 -15.99 10.97
CA PHE A 9 4.72 -14.93 10.52
C PHE A 9 5.26 -14.06 11.66
N GLU A 10 6.46 -13.51 11.50
CA GLU A 10 7.05 -12.57 12.47
C GLU A 10 6.86 -11.11 12.01
N LEU A 11 6.45 -10.25 12.95
CA LEU A 11 6.30 -8.81 12.69
C LEU A 11 7.63 -8.08 12.89
N LYS A 12 8.22 -7.60 11.79
CA LYS A 12 9.38 -6.72 11.83
C LYS A 12 8.99 -5.28 11.54
N VAL A 13 8.99 -4.45 12.58
CA VAL A 13 8.69 -3.02 12.45
C VAL A 13 9.90 -2.21 11.96
N CYS A 14 9.62 -1.16 11.19
CA CYS A 14 10.63 -0.17 10.83
C CYS A 14 10.98 0.71 12.04
N ARG A 15 12.26 1.09 12.19
CA ARG A 15 12.64 2.13 13.17
C ARG A 15 12.13 3.50 12.69
N PRO A 16 11.56 4.33 13.57
CA PRO A 16 11.25 5.72 13.24
C PRO A 16 12.44 6.45 12.62
N TYR A 17 12.17 7.36 11.68
CA TYR A 17 13.18 8.17 10.98
C TYR A 17 14.21 7.38 10.15
N ARG A 18 13.95 6.09 9.84
CA ARG A 18 14.82 5.26 9.00
C ARG A 18 14.15 4.86 7.69
N ALA A 19 14.19 5.74 6.69
CA ALA A 19 13.56 5.53 5.38
C ALA A 19 14.07 4.29 4.59
N LYS A 20 15.31 3.84 4.83
CA LYS A 20 15.98 2.81 4.02
C LYS A 20 15.36 1.40 4.07
N THR A 21 14.42 1.12 4.98
CA THR A 21 13.85 -0.23 5.17
C THR A 21 12.66 -0.53 4.26
N LYS A 22 12.06 0.50 3.64
CA LYS A 22 10.84 0.38 2.83
C LYS A 22 11.10 0.22 1.32
N GLY A 23 12.36 0.11 0.91
CA GLY A 23 12.75 0.10 -0.51
C GLY A 23 12.03 -0.94 -1.38
N LYS A 24 11.70 -2.13 -0.85
CA LYS A 24 10.91 -3.13 -1.60
C LYS A 24 9.50 -2.60 -1.93
N VAL A 25 8.83 -2.02 -0.95
CA VAL A 25 7.47 -1.48 -1.10
C VAL A 25 7.48 -0.24 -1.98
N GLU A 26 8.44 0.67 -1.79
CA GLU A 26 8.55 1.90 -2.57
C GLU A 26 8.85 1.63 -4.05
N ARG A 27 9.77 0.70 -4.34
CA ARG A 27 10.08 0.30 -5.73
C ARG A 27 8.88 -0.35 -6.41
N PHE A 28 8.14 -1.20 -5.69
CA PHE A 28 6.93 -1.80 -6.23
C PHE A 28 5.85 -0.74 -6.48
N ASN A 29 5.60 0.18 -5.54
CA ASN A 29 4.60 1.23 -5.71
C ASN A 29 4.93 2.14 -6.89
N ARG A 30 6.21 2.47 -7.09
CA ARG A 30 6.66 3.21 -8.28
C ARG A 30 6.34 2.43 -9.56
N TYR A 31 6.72 1.15 -9.60
CA TYR A 31 6.43 0.28 -10.75
C TYR A 31 4.93 0.19 -11.05
N LEU A 32 4.09 -0.06 -10.03
CA LEU A 32 2.64 -0.11 -10.17
C LEU A 32 2.09 1.22 -10.72
N LYS A 33 2.57 2.36 -10.20
CA LYS A 33 2.13 3.67 -10.67
C LYS A 33 2.49 3.89 -12.14
N GLU A 34 3.74 3.64 -12.51
CA GLU A 34 4.27 3.91 -13.84
C GLU A 34 3.72 2.96 -14.92
N SER A 35 3.54 1.68 -14.58
CA SER A 35 3.18 0.65 -15.56
C SER A 35 1.70 0.24 -15.58
N PHE A 36 0.93 0.57 -14.53
CA PHE A 36 -0.51 0.28 -14.46
C PHE A 36 -1.34 1.56 -14.36
N VAL A 37 -1.12 2.35 -13.30
CA VAL A 37 -2.02 3.47 -12.97
C VAL A 37 -1.97 4.57 -14.03
N VAL A 38 -0.78 5.03 -14.40
CA VAL A 38 -0.61 6.13 -15.37
C VAL A 38 -1.12 5.73 -16.76
N PRO A 39 -0.76 4.56 -17.33
CA PRO A 39 -1.31 4.13 -18.62
C PRO A 39 -2.82 3.92 -18.61
N LEU A 40 -3.37 3.32 -17.55
CA LEU A 40 -4.82 3.12 -17.43
C LEU A 40 -5.56 4.45 -17.34
N ALA A 41 -5.07 5.39 -16.53
CA ALA A 41 -5.65 6.74 -16.42
C ALA A 41 -5.64 7.46 -17.77
N ALA A 42 -4.55 7.36 -18.54
CA ALA A 42 -4.46 7.96 -19.87
C ALA A 42 -5.48 7.33 -20.84
N THR A 43 -5.61 6.01 -20.83
CA THR A 43 -6.56 5.26 -21.68
C THR A 43 -8.01 5.63 -21.36
N LEU A 44 -8.37 5.66 -20.07
CA LEU A 44 -9.72 6.07 -19.65
C LEU A 44 -10.01 7.52 -20.01
N LYS A 45 -9.04 8.41 -19.84
CA LYS A 45 -9.19 9.83 -20.19
C LYS A 45 -9.48 10.02 -21.68
N GLN A 46 -8.85 9.23 -22.56
CA GLN A 46 -9.13 9.25 -24.01
C GLN A 46 -10.57 8.83 -24.32
N ALA A 47 -11.14 7.93 -23.52
CA ALA A 47 -12.54 7.52 -23.60
C ALA A 47 -13.52 8.47 -22.85
N GLY A 48 -13.04 9.61 -22.34
CA GLY A 48 -13.86 10.55 -21.56
C GLY A 48 -14.18 10.08 -20.13
N LEU A 49 -13.55 9.00 -19.67
CA LEU A 49 -13.75 8.42 -18.35
C LEU A 49 -12.67 8.89 -17.36
N LYS A 50 -12.99 8.88 -16.07
CA LYS A 50 -12.04 9.13 -14.99
C LYS A 50 -11.65 7.81 -14.33
N LEU A 51 -10.38 7.70 -13.92
CA LEU A 51 -9.93 6.55 -13.14
C LEU A 51 -10.45 6.69 -11.70
N ASP A 52 -11.23 5.71 -11.27
CA ASP A 52 -11.64 5.49 -9.88
C ASP A 52 -11.17 4.12 -9.36
N VAL A 53 -11.53 3.81 -8.11
CA VAL A 53 -11.09 2.59 -7.44
C VAL A 53 -11.77 1.37 -8.05
N GLU A 54 -13.06 1.48 -8.39
CA GLU A 54 -13.83 0.42 -9.03
C GLU A 54 -13.24 0.06 -10.39
N ALA A 55 -12.95 1.02 -11.25
CA ALA A 55 -12.29 0.80 -12.53
C ALA A 55 -10.92 0.16 -12.33
N ALA A 56 -10.09 0.69 -11.42
CA ALA A 56 -8.78 0.10 -11.14
C ALA A 56 -8.89 -1.40 -10.76
N ASN A 57 -9.85 -1.75 -9.90
CA ASN A 57 -10.08 -3.14 -9.49
C ASN A 57 -10.54 -4.05 -10.64
N GLN A 58 -11.25 -3.52 -11.64
CA GLN A 58 -11.65 -4.30 -12.83
C GLN A 58 -10.45 -4.60 -13.74
N TYR A 59 -9.54 -3.64 -13.93
CA TYR A 59 -8.41 -3.78 -14.85
C TYR A 59 -7.18 -4.46 -14.23
N ILE A 60 -7.03 -4.43 -12.90
CA ILE A 60 -5.81 -4.91 -12.24
C ILE A 60 -5.55 -6.40 -12.47
N GLY A 61 -6.59 -7.25 -12.50
CA GLY A 61 -6.43 -8.69 -12.67
C GLY A 61 -5.77 -9.06 -14.00
N ARG A 62 -6.20 -8.39 -15.08
CA ARG A 62 -5.61 -8.54 -16.41
C ARG A 62 -4.15 -8.08 -16.41
N TRP A 63 -3.87 -6.90 -15.86
CA TRP A 63 -2.50 -6.38 -15.79
C TRP A 63 -1.57 -7.28 -14.97
N LEU A 64 -2.04 -7.86 -13.87
CA LEU A 64 -1.27 -8.81 -13.07
C LEU A 64 -0.86 -10.03 -13.91
N THR A 65 -1.82 -10.59 -14.66
CA THR A 65 -1.63 -11.81 -15.45
C THR A 65 -0.76 -11.56 -16.68
N GLU A 66 -1.02 -10.48 -17.42
CA GLU A 66 -0.39 -10.21 -18.71
C GLU A 66 0.90 -9.39 -18.62
N VAL A 67 1.16 -8.70 -17.50
CA VAL A 67 2.32 -7.80 -17.37
C VAL A 67 3.13 -8.11 -16.12
N ALA A 68 2.53 -8.00 -14.94
CA ALA A 68 3.29 -8.00 -13.70
C ALA A 68 3.90 -9.37 -13.36
N ASN A 69 3.14 -10.46 -13.55
CA ASN A 69 3.55 -11.81 -13.15
C ASN A 69 4.43 -12.51 -14.20
N ILE A 70 4.41 -12.04 -15.44
CA ILE A 70 5.18 -12.64 -16.54
C ILE A 70 6.47 -11.90 -16.88
N ARG A 71 6.71 -10.70 -16.34
CA ARG A 71 7.96 -9.96 -16.55
C ARG A 71 9.16 -10.65 -15.91
N VAL A 72 10.35 -10.46 -16.46
CA VAL A 72 11.59 -10.85 -15.79
C VAL A 72 11.89 -9.82 -14.69
N HIS A 73 11.93 -10.25 -13.43
CA HIS A 73 12.10 -9.34 -12.30
C HIS A 73 13.58 -9.05 -12.03
N ALA A 74 13.94 -7.76 -11.92
CA ALA A 74 15.33 -7.31 -11.90
C ALA A 74 16.20 -7.88 -10.76
N THR A 75 15.62 -8.19 -9.60
CA THR A 75 16.37 -8.76 -8.46
C THR A 75 16.52 -10.28 -8.53
N THR A 76 15.54 -10.97 -9.12
CA THR A 76 15.50 -12.45 -9.12
C THR A 76 15.94 -13.05 -10.44
N GLY A 77 15.97 -12.27 -11.53
CA GLY A 77 16.30 -12.76 -12.87
C GLY A 77 15.22 -13.66 -13.49
N GLU A 78 14.11 -13.86 -12.81
CA GLU A 78 13.08 -14.83 -13.16
C GLU A 78 11.70 -14.19 -13.23
N ARG A 79 10.76 -14.89 -13.88
CA ARG A 79 9.35 -14.50 -13.94
C ARG A 79 8.67 -14.81 -12.61
N PRO A 80 7.99 -13.86 -11.95
CA PRO A 80 7.32 -14.10 -10.68
C PRO A 80 6.38 -15.31 -10.69
N VAL A 81 5.63 -15.54 -11.79
CA VAL A 81 4.72 -16.69 -11.90
C VAL A 81 5.45 -18.04 -11.85
N VAL A 82 6.63 -18.13 -12.47
CA VAL A 82 7.44 -19.37 -12.49
C VAL A 82 8.04 -19.60 -11.12
N ARG A 83 8.61 -18.55 -10.53
CA ARG A 83 9.24 -18.62 -9.22
C ARG A 83 8.24 -18.94 -8.11
N LEU A 84 7.05 -18.37 -8.16
CA LEU A 84 5.98 -18.64 -7.19
C LEU A 84 5.58 -20.11 -7.20
N ALA A 85 5.51 -20.76 -8.38
CA ALA A 85 5.17 -22.17 -8.47
C ALA A 85 6.19 -23.06 -7.74
N VAL A 86 7.49 -22.74 -7.86
CA VAL A 86 8.55 -23.44 -7.13
C VAL A 86 8.49 -23.14 -5.63
N GLU A 87 8.31 -21.87 -5.25
CA GLU A 87 8.27 -21.47 -3.83
C GLU A 87 7.05 -22.06 -3.10
N GLN A 88 5.93 -22.29 -3.78
CA GLN A 88 4.71 -22.87 -3.20
C GLN A 88 4.94 -24.24 -2.54
N GLU A 89 5.88 -25.05 -3.04
CA GLU A 89 6.22 -26.35 -2.46
C GLU A 89 6.85 -26.22 -1.06
N ALA A 90 7.45 -25.07 -0.75
CA ALA A 90 8.07 -24.79 0.54
C ALA A 90 7.16 -23.97 1.48
N LEU A 91 5.97 -23.53 1.02
CA LEU A 91 5.05 -22.74 1.83
C LEU A 91 4.22 -23.62 2.77
N LEU A 92 3.96 -23.10 3.98
CA LEU A 92 3.02 -23.73 4.90
C LEU A 92 1.57 -23.60 4.37
N PRO A 93 0.71 -24.61 4.59
CA PRO A 93 -0.70 -24.48 4.28
C PRO A 93 -1.34 -23.35 5.08
N LEU A 94 -2.38 -22.73 4.51
CA LEU A 94 -3.16 -21.76 5.25
C LEU A 94 -3.83 -22.44 6.46
N PRO A 95 -3.80 -21.82 7.65
CA PRO A 95 -4.57 -22.30 8.80
C PRO A 95 -6.05 -22.39 8.43
N GLN A 96 -6.79 -23.37 8.96
CA GLN A 96 -8.24 -23.44 8.77
C GLN A 96 -8.88 -22.10 9.13
N ALA A 97 -9.70 -21.58 8.21
CA ALA A 97 -10.30 -20.27 8.36
C ALA A 97 -11.18 -20.25 9.62
N GLY A 98 -10.70 -19.59 10.66
CA GLY A 98 -11.56 -19.13 11.74
C GLY A 98 -12.55 -18.08 11.22
N ARG A 99 -13.56 -17.76 12.04
CA ARG A 99 -14.60 -16.75 11.73
C ARG A 99 -13.98 -15.50 11.07
N PRO A 100 -14.54 -15.00 9.95
CA PRO A 100 -14.00 -13.84 9.25
C PRO A 100 -13.81 -12.68 10.22
N LEU A 101 -12.65 -12.03 10.13
CA LEU A 101 -12.37 -10.84 10.93
C LEU A 101 -13.40 -9.77 10.52
N PRO A 102 -14.03 -9.06 11.47
CA PRO A 102 -14.94 -7.99 11.13
C PRO A 102 -14.17 -6.95 10.31
N VAL A 103 -14.72 -6.59 9.15
CA VAL A 103 -14.20 -5.51 8.33
C VAL A 103 -14.24 -4.24 9.17
N ARG A 104 -13.08 -3.82 9.66
CA ARG A 104 -12.97 -2.55 10.38
C ARG A 104 -13.20 -1.45 9.36
N ARG A 105 -14.32 -0.72 9.50
CA ARG A 105 -14.49 0.55 8.81
C ARG A 105 -13.30 1.44 9.17
N PRO A 106 -12.73 2.19 8.22
CA PRO A 106 -11.63 3.09 8.52
C PRO A 106 -12.10 4.04 9.63
N MET A 107 -11.48 3.91 10.81
CA MET A 107 -11.69 4.91 11.85
C MET A 107 -11.14 6.21 11.27
N ARG A 108 -12.02 7.19 11.08
CA ARG A 108 -11.55 8.56 10.85
C ARG A 108 -10.69 8.91 12.06
N PRO A 109 -9.44 9.36 11.88
CA PRO A 109 -8.67 9.84 13.01
C PRO A 109 -9.50 10.89 13.72
N ILE A 110 -9.78 10.67 15.01
CA ILE A 110 -10.44 11.68 15.83
C ILE A 110 -9.48 12.86 15.82
N PRO A 111 -9.90 14.05 15.36
CA PRO A 111 -9.07 15.24 15.47
C PRO A 111 -8.69 15.38 16.94
N ARG A 112 -7.41 15.29 17.26
CA ARG A 112 -6.97 15.77 18.56
C ARG A 112 -7.18 17.27 18.54
N GLU A 113 -8.06 17.76 19.39
CA GLU A 113 -8.16 19.20 19.60
C GLU A 113 -6.77 19.71 19.94
N SER A 114 -6.25 20.58 19.08
CA SER A 114 -5.03 21.29 19.40
C SER A 114 -5.41 22.26 20.51
N LEU A 115 -4.93 22.01 21.72
CA LEU A 115 -5.01 22.98 22.82
C LEU A 115 -4.11 24.20 22.56
N GLN A 116 -3.38 24.23 21.44
CA GLN A 116 -2.61 25.39 21.02
C GLN A 116 -3.53 26.42 20.38
N HIS A 117 -3.40 27.66 20.83
CA HIS A 117 -4.02 28.80 20.17
C HIS A 117 -3.46 28.94 18.74
N PRO A 118 -4.27 29.42 17.77
CA PRO A 118 -3.76 29.84 16.48
C PRO A 118 -2.58 30.81 16.64
N LEU A 119 -1.56 30.73 15.77
CA LEU A 119 -0.36 31.56 15.85
C LEU A 119 -0.67 33.07 15.94
N ALA A 120 -1.74 33.52 15.26
CA ALA A 120 -2.24 34.90 15.31
C ALA A 120 -2.55 35.41 16.72
N VAL A 121 -2.87 34.53 17.68
CA VAL A 121 -3.07 34.91 19.08
C VAL A 121 -1.75 35.36 19.72
N TYR A 122 -0.64 34.66 19.43
CA TYR A 122 0.67 35.07 19.92
C TYR A 122 1.12 36.38 19.28
N ASP A 123 0.87 36.56 17.97
CA ASP A 123 1.19 37.81 17.28
C ASP A 123 0.47 39.00 17.94
N SER A 124 -0.84 38.86 18.23
CA SER A 124 -1.60 39.91 18.92
C SER A 124 -1.11 40.23 20.34
N LEU A 125 -0.62 39.22 21.08
CA LEU A 125 -0.09 39.40 22.43
C LEU A 125 1.30 40.05 22.42
N LEU A 126 2.10 39.78 21.40
CA LEU A 126 3.43 40.36 21.24
C LEU A 126 3.36 41.80 20.70
N GLU A 127 2.38 42.12 19.86
CA GLU A 127 2.15 43.48 19.35
C GLU A 127 1.68 44.46 20.43
N VAL A 128 0.94 43.98 21.45
CA VAL A 128 0.46 44.81 22.58
C VAL A 128 1.56 45.09 23.62
N ALA A 129 2.67 44.36 23.58
CA ALA A 129 3.78 44.52 24.52
C ALA A 129 4.88 45.52 24.06
N ALA A 130 4.67 46.22 22.94
CA ALA A 130 5.53 47.29 22.42
C ALA A 130 4.89 48.67 22.63
#